data_AF-A0A2A2KA58-F1
#
_entry.id   AF-A0A2A2KA58-F1
#
_cell.length_a   1.000
_cell.length_b   1.000
_cell.length_c   1.000
_cell.angle_alpha   90.00
_cell.angle_beta   90.00
_cell.angle_gamma   90.00
#
_symmetry.space_group_name_H-M   'P 1'
#
loop_
_entity.id
_entity.type
_entity.pdbx_description
1 polymer ?
#
loop_
_entity_poly.entity_id
_entity_poly.type
_entity_poly.pdbx_seq_one_letter_code
_entity_poly.pdbx_strand_id
1 'polypeptide(L)'
;MCDEKDPYAKCGKPDEFKCPDTCEIVICESIPAGLVFDSKYPIFNKTTDCWLRLLNEAQNEVTIASFYWSLLVEDTGDNYTTDSTNTSMDGKQIYDQILATANRGVNFRIAQTYNQGGYAETENLMQASNGRIQVRSLDFKNWYPGGILHTKSWSVDGKHIYIGSANFDWRSLTQVKELGIAAYNCPCLGQDLQNLLEIYWQMGAPGAKFPDLWPENLSTPATHETPTFVPQKYGNQAMYITASPPGFKACGREDDLQAMIKVLDSAQEYAYLAVMDYSPATLYMGDNNNKWLPEFDNAIRRAAFERQVTVRFMLSRWPHTYNEVFLNSTKKYL
;
A
#
# COMPACT_ATOMS: atom_id res chain seq x y z
N MET A 1 16.56 17.73 15.26
CA MET A 1 15.84 18.94 14.83
C MET A 1 14.62 18.49 14.03
N CYS A 2 13.50 18.32 14.71
CA CYS A 2 12.11 18.36 14.20
C CYS A 2 11.27 18.53 15.47
N ASP A 3 11.37 19.70 16.09
CA ASP A 3 10.43 20.15 17.12
C ASP A 3 9.46 21.12 16.42
N GLU A 4 8.75 20.59 15.43
CA GLU A 4 7.57 21.25 14.89
C GLU A 4 6.40 20.76 15.72
N LYS A 5 5.80 21.67 16.50
CA LYS A 5 4.55 21.46 17.21
C LYS A 5 3.58 20.75 16.27
N ASP A 6 3.05 19.60 16.68
CA ASP A 6 2.09 18.82 15.90
C ASP A 6 0.95 19.74 15.43
N PRO A 7 0.88 20.09 14.12
CA PRO A 7 -0.16 20.97 13.60
C PRO A 7 -1.55 20.34 13.74
N TYR A 8 -1.62 19.04 14.02
CA TYR A 8 -2.85 18.28 14.20
C TYR A 8 -3.34 18.21 15.66
N ALA A 9 -2.62 18.80 16.61
CA ALA A 9 -3.06 18.86 18.01
C ALA A 9 -4.36 19.67 18.22
N LYS A 10 -4.84 20.40 17.20
CA LYS A 10 -6.03 21.28 17.25
C LYS A 10 -7.07 21.03 16.15
N CYS A 11 -6.87 20.04 15.28
CA CYS A 11 -7.82 19.79 14.19
C CYS A 11 -9.01 18.95 14.68
N GLY A 12 -10.20 19.23 14.16
CA GLY A 12 -11.41 18.45 14.44
C GLY A 12 -11.27 17.04 13.89
N LYS A 13 -11.57 16.03 14.72
CA LYS A 13 -11.70 14.64 14.27
C LYS A 13 -13.18 14.35 14.04
N PRO A 14 -13.56 13.71 12.93
CA PRO A 14 -14.94 13.29 12.72
C PRO A 14 -15.34 12.23 13.75
N ASP A 15 -16.64 12.01 13.92
CA ASP A 15 -17.12 10.89 14.73
C ASP A 15 -16.75 9.54 14.09
N GLU A 16 -16.52 8.53 14.92
CA GLU A 16 -16.24 7.18 14.43
C GLU A 16 -17.47 6.58 13.74
N PHE A 17 -17.28 6.16 12.49
CA PHE A 17 -18.30 5.45 11.73
C PHE A 17 -18.20 3.94 11.97
N LYS A 18 -19.22 3.36 12.60
CA LYS A 18 -19.25 1.93 12.94
C LYS A 18 -19.28 1.05 11.69
N CYS A 19 -18.43 0.02 11.67
CA CYS A 19 -18.47 -0.98 10.61
C CYS A 19 -19.72 -1.86 10.72
N PRO A 20 -20.36 -2.20 9.58
CA PRO A 20 -21.46 -3.15 9.58
C PRO A 20 -20.95 -4.58 9.82
N ASP A 21 -21.81 -5.44 10.38
CA ASP A 21 -21.52 -6.87 10.59
C ASP A 21 -21.35 -7.65 9.27
N THR A 22 -21.75 -7.04 8.15
CA THR A 22 -21.56 -7.56 6.80
C THR A 22 -20.20 -7.24 6.21
N CYS A 23 -19.34 -6.49 6.91
CA CYS A 23 -17.97 -6.24 6.48
C CYS A 23 -17.17 -7.55 6.52
N GLU A 24 -16.54 -7.90 5.41
CA GLU A 24 -15.70 -9.09 5.29
C GLU A 24 -14.26 -8.66 5.06
N ILE A 25 -13.34 -9.08 5.92
CA ILE A 25 -11.91 -8.87 5.74
C ILE A 25 -11.26 -10.18 5.31
N VAL A 26 -10.44 -10.13 4.26
CA VAL A 26 -9.67 -11.27 3.79
C VAL A 26 -8.20 -10.91 3.57
N ILE A 27 -7.34 -11.90 3.77
CA ILE A 27 -5.95 -11.84 3.33
C ILE A 27 -5.88 -12.22 1.86
N CYS A 28 -5.13 -11.43 1.11
CA CYS A 28 -4.80 -11.66 -0.30
C CYS A 28 -3.31 -11.93 -0.40
N GLU A 29 -2.92 -13.06 -0.96
CA GLU A 29 -1.51 -13.46 -1.08
C GLU A 29 -1.20 -13.89 -2.52
N SER A 30 -0.14 -13.33 -3.09
CA SER A 30 0.48 -13.88 -4.31
C SER A 30 1.56 -14.85 -3.88
N ILE A 31 1.51 -16.09 -4.38
CA ILE A 31 2.55 -17.09 -4.18
C ILE A 31 3.24 -17.33 -5.52
N PRO A 32 4.58 -17.22 -5.60
CA PRO A 32 5.31 -17.47 -6.83
C PRO A 32 4.95 -18.81 -7.48
N ALA A 33 4.75 -18.81 -8.79
CA ALA A 33 4.42 -19.99 -9.55
C ALA A 33 5.46 -21.10 -9.33
N GLY A 34 4.99 -22.32 -9.10
CA GLY A 34 5.83 -23.46 -8.78
C GLY A 34 6.28 -23.55 -7.32
N LEU A 35 6.08 -22.51 -6.49
CA LEU A 35 6.26 -22.63 -5.05
C LEU A 35 5.05 -23.36 -4.44
N VAL A 36 5.31 -24.53 -3.86
CA VAL A 36 4.29 -25.36 -3.22
C VAL A 36 4.59 -25.44 -1.73
N PHE A 37 3.64 -25.01 -0.91
CA PHE A 37 3.70 -25.22 0.53
C PHE A 37 3.16 -26.59 0.93
N ASP A 38 3.49 -27.02 2.14
CA ASP A 38 2.88 -28.22 2.70
C ASP A 38 1.36 -28.03 2.90
N SER A 39 0.64 -29.15 3.08
CA SER A 39 -0.82 -29.13 3.24
C SER A 39 -1.31 -28.46 4.53
N LYS A 40 -0.41 -28.06 5.44
CA LYS A 40 -0.75 -27.33 6.66
C LYS A 40 -0.73 -25.82 6.45
N TYR A 41 -0.13 -25.34 5.35
CA TYR A 41 -0.15 -23.93 5.03
C TYR A 41 -1.57 -23.45 4.72
N PRO A 42 -2.05 -22.39 5.39
CA PRO A 42 -3.36 -21.82 5.05
C PRO A 42 -3.27 -21.21 3.65
N ILE A 43 -4.07 -21.73 2.71
CA ILE A 43 -4.18 -21.14 1.38
C ILE A 43 -5.14 -19.95 1.47
N PHE A 44 -4.60 -18.75 1.38
CA PHE A 44 -5.37 -17.50 1.31
C PHE A 44 -5.88 -17.23 -0.12
N ASN A 45 -6.71 -16.20 -0.27
CA ASN A 45 -7.17 -15.78 -1.59
C ASN A 45 -5.99 -15.26 -2.41
N LYS A 46 -5.96 -15.56 -3.71
CA LYS A 46 -4.96 -14.95 -4.59
C LYS A 46 -5.20 -13.45 -4.69
N THR A 47 -4.13 -12.67 -4.77
CA THR A 47 -4.23 -11.23 -5.03
C THR A 47 -5.06 -10.93 -6.28
N THR A 48 -4.87 -11.71 -7.35
CA THR A 48 -5.67 -11.63 -8.58
C THR A 48 -7.17 -11.77 -8.30
N ASP A 49 -7.57 -12.79 -7.54
CA ASP A 49 -8.98 -13.06 -7.23
C ASP A 49 -9.58 -11.93 -6.38
N CYS A 50 -8.81 -11.39 -5.44
CA CYS A 50 -9.24 -10.23 -4.66
C CYS A 50 -9.49 -9.00 -5.54
N TRP A 51 -8.56 -8.67 -6.43
CA TRP A 51 -8.70 -7.51 -7.32
C TRP A 51 -9.85 -7.70 -8.32
N LEU A 52 -10.04 -8.91 -8.86
CA LEU A 52 -11.19 -9.22 -9.72
C LEU A 52 -12.51 -9.06 -8.98
N ARG A 53 -12.60 -9.48 -7.70
CA ARG A 53 -13.80 -9.27 -6.88
C ARG A 53 -14.10 -7.78 -6.69
N LEU A 54 -13.09 -6.97 -6.38
CA LEU A 54 -13.25 -5.51 -6.28
C LEU A 54 -13.85 -4.91 -7.56
N LEU A 55 -13.30 -5.26 -8.72
CA LEU A 55 -13.76 -4.78 -10.03
C LEU A 55 -15.17 -5.28 -10.39
N ASN A 56 -15.52 -6.50 -9.99
CA ASN A 56 -16.84 -7.08 -10.21
C ASN A 56 -17.91 -6.44 -9.32
N GLU A 57 -17.56 -6.05 -8.10
CA GLU A 57 -18.50 -5.42 -7.17
C GLU A 57 -18.65 -3.90 -7.35
N ALA A 58 -17.79 -3.27 -8.16
CA ALA A 58 -17.81 -1.85 -8.45
C ALA A 58 -19.07 -1.41 -9.20
N GLN A 59 -19.71 -0.34 -8.72
CA GLN A 59 -20.96 0.19 -9.27
C GLN A 59 -20.85 1.63 -9.77
N ASN A 60 -20.04 2.48 -9.13
CA ASN A 60 -19.96 3.91 -9.41
C ASN A 60 -18.54 4.37 -9.69
N GLU A 61 -17.61 4.08 -8.78
CA GLU A 61 -16.24 4.57 -8.86
C GLU A 61 -15.20 3.60 -8.28
N VAL A 62 -14.06 3.52 -8.96
CA VAL A 62 -12.83 2.88 -8.48
C VAL A 62 -11.71 3.92 -8.41
N THR A 63 -11.15 4.14 -7.23
CA THR A 63 -9.94 4.96 -7.04
C THR A 63 -8.74 4.05 -6.80
N ILE A 64 -7.66 4.26 -7.55
CA ILE A 64 -6.43 3.47 -7.48
C ILE A 64 -5.28 4.37 -7.07
N ALA A 65 -4.43 3.88 -6.16
CA ALA A 65 -3.07 4.37 -6.02
C ALA A 65 -2.08 3.29 -6.46
N SER A 66 -1.13 3.66 -7.31
CA SER A 66 -0.20 2.73 -7.94
C SER A 66 1.21 3.29 -8.01
N PHE A 67 2.21 2.43 -7.80
CA PHE A 67 3.59 2.77 -8.07
C PHE A 67 3.89 2.77 -9.57
N TYR A 68 3.83 1.62 -10.25
CA TYR A 68 4.03 1.51 -11.70
C TYR A 68 3.06 0.48 -12.29
N TRP A 69 3.00 0.43 -13.63
CA TRP A 69 2.14 -0.46 -14.40
C TRP A 69 2.96 -1.29 -15.40
N SER A 70 2.77 -2.60 -15.37
CA SER A 70 3.29 -3.61 -16.30
C SER A 70 2.46 -4.91 -16.16
N LEU A 71 1.13 -4.80 -16.23
CA LEU A 71 0.20 -5.94 -16.24
C LEU A 71 0.26 -6.74 -17.55
N LEU A 72 0.71 -6.12 -18.64
CA LEU A 72 0.85 -6.72 -19.96
C LEU A 72 2.32 -7.10 -20.22
N VAL A 73 2.52 -8.18 -20.97
CA VAL A 73 3.87 -8.72 -21.23
C VAL A 73 4.71 -7.71 -22.00
N GLU A 74 4.13 -7.10 -23.03
CA GLU A 74 4.75 -6.08 -23.87
C GLU A 74 5.28 -4.85 -23.08
N ASP A 75 4.70 -4.57 -21.92
CA ASP A 75 5.02 -3.42 -21.06
C ASP A 75 5.95 -3.79 -19.89
N THR A 76 6.47 -5.02 -19.85
CA THR A 76 7.36 -5.52 -18.78
C THR A 76 8.71 -4.77 -18.72
N GLY A 77 9.16 -4.21 -19.84
CA GLY A 77 10.49 -3.60 -19.99
C GLY A 77 11.58 -4.62 -20.34
N ASP A 78 12.84 -4.16 -20.36
CA ASP A 78 14.04 -4.99 -20.59
C ASP A 78 14.00 -5.90 -21.83
N ASN A 79 13.32 -5.47 -22.89
CA ASN A 79 13.04 -6.25 -24.12
C ASN A 79 12.31 -7.58 -23.87
N TYR A 80 11.64 -7.73 -22.72
CA TYR A 80 10.80 -8.88 -22.42
C TYR A 80 9.47 -8.76 -23.17
N THR A 81 9.36 -9.44 -24.30
CA THR A 81 8.21 -9.35 -25.22
C THR A 81 7.45 -10.68 -25.35
N THR A 82 7.89 -11.72 -24.66
CA THR A 82 7.26 -13.04 -24.68
C THR A 82 7.37 -13.68 -23.31
N ASP A 83 6.23 -14.07 -22.75
CA ASP A 83 6.19 -14.79 -21.48
C ASP A 83 6.47 -16.28 -21.68
N SER A 84 7.72 -16.68 -21.42
CA SER A 84 8.13 -18.09 -21.46
C SER A 84 7.66 -18.92 -20.27
N THR A 85 7.16 -18.28 -19.21
CA THR A 85 6.64 -18.95 -18.01
C THR A 85 5.17 -19.31 -18.14
N ASN A 86 4.44 -18.66 -19.05
CA ASN A 86 3.01 -18.78 -19.25
C ASN A 86 2.20 -18.50 -17.95
N THR A 87 2.59 -17.45 -17.22
CA THR A 87 1.98 -17.03 -15.95
C THR A 87 1.55 -15.56 -15.92
N SER A 88 1.67 -14.85 -17.04
CA SER A 88 1.26 -13.44 -17.19
C SER A 88 -0.26 -13.25 -17.35
N MET A 89 -1.03 -14.34 -17.51
CA MET A 89 -2.47 -14.28 -17.77
C MET A 89 -3.26 -13.52 -16.70
N ASP A 90 -2.86 -13.62 -15.43
CA ASP A 90 -3.49 -12.90 -14.31
C ASP A 90 -3.40 -11.38 -14.51
N GLY A 91 -2.24 -10.87 -14.94
CA GLY A 91 -2.06 -9.44 -15.23
C GLY A 91 -2.95 -8.98 -16.37
N LYS A 92 -2.96 -9.73 -17.48
CA LYS A 92 -3.85 -9.46 -18.62
C LYS A 92 -5.32 -9.47 -18.20
N GLN A 93 -5.73 -10.44 -17.37
CA GLN A 93 -7.10 -10.54 -16.90
C GLN A 93 -7.52 -9.32 -16.08
N ILE A 94 -6.65 -8.80 -15.21
CA ILE A 94 -6.90 -7.56 -14.46
C ILE A 94 -7.04 -6.36 -15.41
N TYR A 95 -6.11 -6.22 -16.37
CA TYR A 95 -6.16 -5.14 -17.36
C TYR A 95 -7.48 -5.14 -18.15
N ASP A 96 -7.86 -6.31 -18.69
CA ASP A 96 -9.11 -6.49 -19.43
C ASP A 96 -10.33 -6.19 -18.55
N GLN A 97 -10.30 -6.61 -17.28
CA GLN A 97 -11.39 -6.40 -16.33
C GLN A 97 -11.54 -4.93 -15.92
N ILE A 98 -10.46 -4.16 -15.82
CA ILE A 98 -10.52 -2.69 -15.60
C ILE A 98 -11.30 -2.04 -16.74
N LEU A 99 -10.92 -2.35 -17.98
CA LEU A 99 -11.58 -1.78 -19.16
C LEU A 99 -13.04 -2.22 -19.26
N ALA A 100 -13.34 -3.50 -19.02
CA ALA A 100 -14.71 -4.01 -18.99
C ALA A 100 -15.57 -3.33 -17.91
N THR A 101 -14.98 -3.05 -16.75
CA THR A 101 -15.66 -2.36 -15.64
C THR A 101 -15.94 -0.90 -16.01
N ALA A 102 -14.99 -0.21 -16.63
CA ALA A 102 -15.20 1.15 -17.14
C ALA A 102 -16.31 1.19 -18.21
N ASN A 103 -16.31 0.22 -19.13
CA ASN A 103 -17.31 0.08 -20.19
C ASN A 103 -18.72 -0.23 -19.64
N ARG A 104 -18.84 -0.84 -18.45
CA ARG A 104 -20.13 -1.01 -17.76
C ARG A 104 -20.68 0.31 -17.19
N GLY A 105 -19.89 1.38 -17.16
CA GLY A 105 -20.28 2.71 -16.70
C GLY A 105 -19.70 3.15 -15.36
N VAL A 106 -18.72 2.41 -14.83
CA VAL A 106 -17.99 2.77 -13.60
C VAL A 106 -16.86 3.76 -13.94
N ASN A 107 -16.68 4.80 -13.13
CA ASN A 107 -15.58 5.76 -13.30
C ASN A 107 -14.31 5.25 -12.60
N PHE A 108 -13.14 5.60 -13.14
CA PHE A 108 -11.85 5.33 -12.50
C PHE A 108 -11.07 6.62 -12.30
N ARG A 109 -10.44 6.73 -11.12
CA ARG A 109 -9.44 7.74 -10.79
C ARG A 109 -8.15 7.06 -10.39
N ILE A 110 -7.13 7.15 -11.23
CA ILE A 110 -5.84 6.51 -11.02
C ILE A 110 -4.81 7.57 -10.62
N ALA A 111 -4.39 7.56 -9.36
CA ALA A 111 -3.24 8.30 -8.87
C ALA A 111 -1.99 7.41 -8.97
N GLN A 112 -1.02 7.79 -9.80
CA GLN A 112 0.20 7.01 -10.00
C GLN A 112 1.44 7.82 -9.68
N THR A 113 2.58 7.15 -9.47
CA THR A 113 3.84 7.89 -9.39
C THR A 113 4.13 8.58 -10.73
N TYR A 114 4.81 9.73 -10.69
CA TYR A 114 5.32 10.32 -11.91
C TYR A 114 6.45 9.49 -12.51
N ASN A 115 6.37 9.25 -13.81
CA ASN A 115 7.44 8.71 -14.64
C ASN A 115 7.60 9.57 -15.90
N GLN A 116 8.85 9.85 -16.29
CA GLN A 116 9.10 10.59 -17.52
C GLN A 116 8.64 9.74 -18.72
N GLY A 117 7.75 10.30 -19.54
CA GLY A 117 7.12 9.57 -20.65
C GLY A 117 5.85 8.79 -20.27
N GLY A 118 5.45 8.77 -18.99
CA GLY A 118 4.21 8.14 -18.54
C GLY A 118 4.27 6.61 -18.50
N TYR A 119 3.09 5.98 -18.53
CA TYR A 119 2.90 4.53 -18.59
C TYR A 119 1.91 4.20 -19.71
N ALA A 120 2.35 3.42 -20.69
CA ALA A 120 1.57 3.06 -21.87
C ALA A 120 0.23 2.40 -21.50
N GLU A 121 0.22 1.48 -20.53
CA GLU A 121 -1.01 0.81 -20.08
C GLU A 121 -2.09 1.77 -19.60
N THR A 122 -1.74 2.73 -18.74
CA THR A 122 -2.73 3.68 -18.22
C THR A 122 -3.20 4.67 -19.28
N GLU A 123 -2.34 5.03 -20.23
CA GLU A 123 -2.71 5.85 -21.38
C GLU A 123 -3.68 5.09 -22.30
N ASN A 124 -3.38 3.83 -22.60
CA ASN A 124 -4.25 2.95 -23.40
C ASN A 124 -5.61 2.75 -22.72
N LEU A 125 -5.64 2.54 -21.40
CA LEU A 125 -6.89 2.47 -20.61
C LEU A 125 -7.69 3.77 -20.71
N MET A 126 -7.04 4.94 -20.55
CA MET A 126 -7.71 6.24 -20.72
C MET A 126 -8.34 6.37 -22.11
N GLN A 127 -7.57 6.08 -23.16
CA GLN A 127 -8.02 6.18 -24.56
C GLN A 127 -9.18 5.22 -24.87
N ALA A 128 -9.12 3.98 -24.36
CA ALA A 128 -10.13 2.96 -24.60
C ALA A 128 -11.41 3.13 -23.77
N SER A 129 -11.38 3.93 -22.70
CA SER A 129 -12.48 4.04 -21.72
C SER A 129 -13.56 5.08 -22.04
N ASN A 130 -13.46 5.80 -23.15
CA ASN A 130 -14.38 6.89 -23.51
C ASN A 130 -14.56 7.92 -22.37
N GLY A 131 -13.45 8.31 -21.72
CA GLY A 131 -13.42 9.32 -20.65
C GLY A 131 -13.81 8.82 -19.25
N ARG A 132 -14.06 7.51 -19.09
CA ARG A 132 -14.38 6.91 -17.78
C ARG A 132 -13.16 6.69 -16.90
N ILE A 133 -11.98 6.49 -17.49
CA ILE A 133 -10.73 6.35 -16.76
C ILE A 133 -9.96 7.67 -16.85
N GLN A 134 -9.60 8.23 -15.70
CA GLN A 134 -8.76 9.41 -15.58
C GLN A 134 -7.51 9.07 -14.76
N VAL A 135 -6.37 9.59 -15.20
CA VAL A 135 -5.07 9.34 -14.56
C VAL A 135 -4.44 10.67 -14.16
N ARG A 136 -3.82 10.69 -12.97
CA ARG A 136 -2.98 11.78 -12.48
C ARG A 136 -1.67 11.20 -11.95
N SER A 137 -0.57 11.85 -12.31
CA SER A 137 0.78 11.45 -11.90
C SER A 137 1.32 12.38 -10.82
N LEU A 138 1.75 11.82 -9.69
CA LEU A 138 2.32 12.55 -8.57
C LEU A 138 3.85 12.59 -8.70
N ASP A 139 4.40 13.77 -8.96
CA ASP A 139 5.84 13.99 -8.87
C ASP A 139 6.22 14.51 -7.49
N PHE A 140 6.73 13.60 -6.65
CA PHE A 140 7.14 13.92 -5.29
C PHE A 140 8.26 14.95 -5.22
N LYS A 141 9.04 15.14 -6.30
CA LYS A 141 10.08 16.18 -6.38
C LYS A 141 9.51 17.59 -6.33
N ASN A 142 8.20 17.76 -6.54
CA ASN A 142 7.53 19.05 -6.37
C ASN A 142 7.44 19.49 -4.91
N TRP A 143 7.54 18.57 -3.95
CA TRP A 143 7.34 18.87 -2.52
C TRP A 143 8.44 18.34 -1.60
N TYR A 144 9.22 17.37 -2.06
CA TYR A 144 10.31 16.75 -1.31
C TYR A 144 11.58 16.68 -2.16
N PRO A 145 12.77 16.49 -1.55
CA PRO A 145 14.03 16.32 -2.30
C PRO A 145 14.02 15.12 -3.27
N GLY A 146 13.14 14.16 -3.03
CA GLY A 146 12.94 12.97 -3.84
C GLY A 146 11.73 12.18 -3.32
N GLY A 147 11.49 11.02 -3.91
CA GLY A 147 10.39 10.12 -3.52
C GLY A 147 9.52 9.72 -4.71
N ILE A 148 8.60 8.82 -4.43
CA ILE A 148 7.65 8.23 -5.38
C ILE A 148 6.34 7.91 -4.65
N LEU A 149 5.24 7.77 -5.39
CA LEU A 149 4.04 7.16 -4.85
C LEU A 149 4.26 5.64 -4.78
N HIS A 150 4.53 5.10 -3.60
CA HIS A 150 4.81 3.66 -3.43
C HIS A 150 3.60 2.84 -2.94
N THR A 151 2.43 3.46 -2.83
CA THR A 151 1.16 2.83 -2.42
C THR A 151 0.59 1.93 -3.53
N LYS A 152 0.05 0.77 -3.17
CA LYS A 152 -0.71 -0.13 -4.06
C LYS A 152 -2.05 -0.41 -3.40
N SER A 153 -3.07 0.34 -3.79
CA SER A 153 -4.36 0.28 -3.13
C SER A 153 -5.52 0.54 -4.06
N TRP A 154 -6.66 -0.02 -3.71
CA TRP A 154 -7.93 0.14 -4.40
C TRP A 154 -8.97 0.63 -3.39
N SER A 155 -9.75 1.64 -3.74
CA SER A 155 -10.98 2.02 -3.05
C SER A 155 -12.12 1.94 -4.06
N VAL A 156 -13.18 1.21 -3.74
CA VAL A 156 -14.32 0.99 -4.63
C VAL A 156 -15.59 1.42 -3.95
N ASP A 157 -16.28 2.40 -4.54
CA ASP A 157 -17.56 2.95 -4.10
C ASP A 157 -17.59 3.39 -2.61
N GLY A 158 -16.42 3.70 -2.01
CA GLY A 158 -16.31 3.99 -0.58
C GLY A 158 -16.69 2.82 0.33
N LYS A 159 -16.78 1.59 -0.18
CA LYS A 159 -17.21 0.38 0.58
C LYS A 159 -16.23 -0.78 0.52
N HIS A 160 -15.43 -0.91 -0.54
CA HIS A 160 -14.48 -2.01 -0.68
C HIS A 160 -13.08 -1.49 -0.83
N ILE A 161 -12.12 -2.19 -0.24
CA ILE A 161 -10.72 -1.77 -0.28
C ILE A 161 -9.78 -2.93 -0.59
N TYR A 162 -8.61 -2.59 -1.12
CA TYR A 162 -7.41 -3.38 -1.01
C TYR A 162 -6.24 -2.47 -0.63
N ILE A 163 -5.39 -2.93 0.28
CA ILE A 163 -4.08 -2.33 0.59
C ILE A 163 -3.08 -3.48 0.67
N GLY A 164 -1.97 -3.40 -0.08
CA GLY A 164 -0.97 -4.45 -0.05
C GLY A 164 0.31 -4.10 -0.78
N SER A 165 1.18 -5.10 -0.96
CA SER A 165 2.50 -4.93 -1.56
C SER A 165 2.52 -5.11 -3.08
N ALA A 166 1.57 -5.85 -3.65
CA ALA A 166 1.53 -6.18 -5.08
C ALA A 166 1.42 -4.94 -5.99
N ASN A 167 2.44 -4.73 -6.83
CA ASN A 167 2.40 -3.72 -7.90
C ASN A 167 1.36 -4.10 -8.97
N PHE A 168 1.00 -3.13 -9.81
CA PHE A 168 0.22 -3.39 -11.03
C PHE A 168 1.13 -4.02 -12.08
N ASP A 169 1.67 -5.20 -11.74
CA ASP A 169 2.67 -5.94 -12.47
C ASP A 169 2.23 -7.41 -12.48
N TRP A 170 2.19 -8.04 -13.65
CA TRP A 170 1.78 -9.45 -13.73
C TRP A 170 2.68 -10.35 -12.86
N ARG A 171 3.96 -9.99 -12.68
CA ARG A 171 4.91 -10.70 -11.81
C ARG A 171 4.56 -10.54 -10.34
N SER A 172 4.02 -9.41 -9.91
CA SER A 172 3.49 -9.27 -8.53
C SER A 172 2.28 -10.19 -8.30
N LEU A 173 1.54 -10.57 -9.34
CA LEU A 173 0.41 -11.47 -9.21
C LEU A 173 0.81 -12.95 -9.20
N THR A 174 1.89 -13.33 -9.89
CA THR A 174 2.23 -14.74 -10.09
C THR A 174 3.67 -15.16 -9.80
N GLN A 175 4.62 -14.23 -9.66
CA GLN A 175 6.06 -14.53 -9.53
C GLN A 175 6.69 -14.02 -8.24
N VAL A 176 6.08 -13.03 -7.59
CA VAL A 176 6.56 -12.43 -6.34
C VAL A 176 5.65 -12.84 -5.20
N LYS A 177 6.25 -13.10 -4.03
CA LYS A 177 5.46 -13.24 -2.80
C LYS A 177 4.95 -11.86 -2.41
N GLU A 178 3.65 -11.65 -2.53
CA GLU A 178 2.98 -10.40 -2.15
C GLU A 178 1.94 -10.68 -1.08
N LEU A 179 1.70 -9.70 -0.20
CA LEU A 179 0.70 -9.76 0.85
C LEU A 179 -0.15 -8.48 0.84
N GLY A 180 -1.45 -8.65 1.02
CA GLY A 180 -2.38 -7.55 1.16
C GLY A 180 -3.62 -7.95 1.96
N ILE A 181 -4.39 -6.94 2.31
CA ILE A 181 -5.70 -7.07 2.92
C ILE A 181 -6.73 -6.50 1.94
N ALA A 182 -7.80 -7.25 1.69
CA ALA A 182 -9.00 -6.72 1.07
C ALA A 182 -10.14 -6.70 2.09
N ALA A 183 -11.00 -5.68 2.02
CA ALA A 183 -12.25 -5.66 2.75
C ALA A 183 -13.41 -5.41 1.79
N TYR A 184 -14.50 -6.17 1.97
CA TYR A 184 -15.70 -6.08 1.16
C TYR A 184 -16.89 -5.70 2.03
N ASN A 185 -17.77 -4.87 1.48
CA ASN A 185 -18.96 -4.33 2.10
C ASN A 185 -18.66 -3.66 3.45
N CYS A 186 -17.59 -2.88 3.47
CA CYS A 186 -16.97 -2.28 4.64
C CYS A 186 -16.87 -0.75 4.53
N PRO A 187 -17.99 0.00 4.52
CA PRO A 187 -18.00 1.44 4.32
C PRO A 187 -17.15 2.24 5.33
N CYS A 188 -16.96 1.74 6.55
CA CYS A 188 -16.07 2.35 7.53
C CYS A 188 -14.61 2.42 7.07
N LEU A 189 -14.07 1.34 6.49
CA LEU A 189 -12.71 1.28 5.97
C LEU A 189 -12.64 1.86 4.54
N GLY A 190 -13.70 1.65 3.75
CA GLY A 190 -13.83 2.17 2.41
C GLY A 190 -13.77 3.70 2.35
N GLN A 191 -14.54 4.37 3.21
CA GLN A 191 -14.50 5.83 3.28
C GLN A 191 -13.15 6.34 3.80
N ASP A 192 -12.56 5.67 4.79
CA ASP A 192 -11.26 6.07 5.35
C ASP A 192 -10.13 5.97 4.31
N LEU A 193 -10.08 4.89 3.53
CA LEU A 193 -9.13 4.77 2.43
C LEU A 193 -9.43 5.76 1.30
N GLN A 194 -10.71 5.93 0.92
CA GLN A 194 -11.11 6.90 -0.11
C GLN A 194 -10.63 8.32 0.22
N ASN A 195 -10.71 8.72 1.49
CA ASN A 195 -10.21 10.01 1.97
C ASN A 195 -8.70 10.16 1.75
N LEU A 196 -7.92 9.10 2.02
CA LEU A 196 -6.49 9.10 1.75
C LEU A 196 -6.18 9.16 0.24
N LEU A 197 -6.90 8.39 -0.59
CA LEU A 197 -6.66 8.40 -2.04
C LEU A 197 -7.12 9.71 -2.70
N GLU A 198 -8.10 10.40 -2.11
CA GLU A 198 -8.49 11.75 -2.52
C GLU A 198 -7.34 12.75 -2.36
N ILE A 199 -6.56 12.64 -1.27
CA ILE A 199 -5.33 13.44 -1.10
C ILE A 199 -4.38 13.18 -2.26
N TYR A 200 -4.13 11.92 -2.63
CA TYR A 200 -3.25 11.60 -3.75
C TYR A 200 -3.79 12.17 -5.06
N TRP A 201 -5.08 12.03 -5.30
CA TRP A 201 -5.74 12.57 -6.49
C TRP A 201 -5.58 14.10 -6.60
N GLN A 202 -5.75 14.83 -5.48
CA GLN A 202 -5.57 16.28 -5.43
C GLN A 202 -4.12 16.68 -5.68
N MET A 203 -3.16 15.97 -5.05
CA MET A 203 -1.74 16.26 -5.23
C MET A 203 -1.22 15.91 -6.63
N GLY A 204 -1.90 15.02 -7.36
CA GLY A 204 -1.61 14.75 -8.77
C GLY A 204 -2.10 15.84 -9.74
N ALA A 205 -2.78 16.90 -9.27
CA ALA A 205 -3.22 18.00 -10.13
C ALA A 205 -2.04 18.93 -10.50
N PRO A 206 -2.08 19.56 -11.69
CA PRO A 206 -1.05 20.53 -12.09
C PRO A 206 -0.91 21.67 -11.07
N GLY A 207 0.33 21.89 -10.60
CA GLY A 207 0.64 22.97 -9.65
C GLY A 207 0.11 22.77 -8.23
N ALA A 208 -0.27 21.55 -7.86
CA ALA A 208 -0.74 21.25 -6.51
C ALA A 208 0.31 21.62 -5.45
N LYS A 209 -0.18 22.19 -4.34
CA LYS A 209 0.61 22.56 -3.16
C LYS A 209 -0.08 21.99 -1.94
N PHE A 210 0.71 21.60 -0.94
CA PHE A 210 0.14 21.22 0.35
C PHE A 210 -0.61 22.42 0.96
N PRO A 211 -1.83 22.21 1.46
CA PRO A 211 -2.48 23.20 2.29
C PRO A 211 -1.79 23.26 3.66
N ASP A 212 -2.00 24.34 4.41
CA ASP A 212 -1.56 24.41 5.81
C ASP A 212 -2.26 23.35 6.67
N LEU A 213 -3.52 23.03 6.34
CA LEU A 213 -4.31 21.97 6.94
C LEU A 213 -5.20 21.34 5.87
N TRP A 214 -5.24 20.01 5.82
CA TRP A 214 -6.18 19.29 4.95
C TRP A 214 -7.64 19.53 5.37
N PRO A 215 -8.58 19.58 4.42
CA PRO A 215 -10.01 19.69 4.73
C PRO A 215 -10.48 18.62 5.72
N GLU A 216 -11.38 19.00 6.62
CA GLU A 216 -11.85 18.13 7.72
C GLU A 216 -12.47 16.82 7.21
N ASN A 217 -13.12 16.84 6.04
CA ASN A 217 -13.71 15.65 5.41
C ASN A 217 -12.68 14.60 4.95
N LEU A 218 -11.38 14.92 4.93
CA LEU A 218 -10.30 13.97 4.64
C LEU A 218 -9.66 13.38 5.91
N SER A 219 -10.07 13.85 7.08
CA SER A 219 -9.59 13.42 8.38
C SER A 219 -10.06 12.00 8.73
N THR A 220 -9.44 11.40 9.72
CA THR A 220 -9.83 10.09 10.24
C THR A 220 -9.91 10.09 11.77
N PRO A 221 -10.90 9.42 12.37
CA PRO A 221 -10.93 9.19 13.81
C PRO A 221 -10.05 8.00 14.24
N ALA A 222 -9.70 7.14 13.29
CA ALA A 222 -9.03 5.87 13.56
C ALA A 222 -7.53 6.09 13.80
N THR A 223 -7.06 5.72 14.99
CA THR A 223 -5.65 5.78 15.39
C THR A 223 -5.23 4.46 16.05
N HIS A 224 -3.97 4.35 16.46
CA HIS A 224 -3.53 3.19 17.23
C HIS A 224 -4.29 3.05 18.56
N GLU A 225 -4.58 4.17 19.23
CA GLU A 225 -5.28 4.22 20.52
C GLU A 225 -6.81 4.07 20.38
N THR A 226 -7.38 4.56 19.27
CA THR A 226 -8.80 4.45 18.95
C THR A 226 -8.99 3.86 17.55
N PRO A 227 -8.68 2.56 17.34
CA PRO A 227 -8.81 1.92 16.04
C PRO A 227 -10.27 1.66 15.71
N THR A 228 -10.60 1.66 14.42
CA THR A 228 -11.91 1.25 13.93
C THR A 228 -12.15 -0.22 14.29
N PHE A 229 -13.27 -0.48 14.96
CA PHE A 229 -13.69 -1.83 15.30
C PHE A 229 -14.49 -2.46 14.16
N VAL A 230 -13.97 -3.56 13.62
CA VAL A 230 -14.57 -4.28 12.49
C VAL A 230 -15.10 -5.63 12.97
N PRO A 231 -16.43 -5.82 13.04
CA PRO A 231 -16.99 -7.12 13.39
C PRO A 231 -16.61 -8.18 12.35
N GLN A 232 -16.16 -9.35 12.79
CA GLN A 232 -15.88 -10.49 11.91
C GLN A 232 -16.42 -11.77 12.53
N LYS A 233 -16.74 -12.75 11.67
CA LYS A 233 -17.33 -14.04 12.09
C LYS A 233 -16.54 -14.75 13.21
N TYR A 234 -15.21 -14.63 13.21
CA TYR A 234 -14.32 -15.36 14.11
C TYR A 234 -13.56 -14.48 15.10
N GLY A 235 -14.10 -13.30 15.41
CA GLY A 235 -13.49 -12.37 16.35
C GLY A 235 -13.22 -11.03 15.70
N ASN A 236 -13.64 -9.97 16.38
CA ASN A 236 -13.60 -8.62 15.84
C ASN A 236 -12.15 -8.14 15.67
N GLN A 237 -11.94 -7.33 14.64
CA GLN A 237 -10.62 -6.79 14.28
C GLN A 237 -10.55 -5.30 14.62
N ALA A 238 -9.39 -4.86 15.10
CA ALA A 238 -9.08 -3.45 15.31
C ALA A 238 -8.22 -2.96 14.14
N MET A 239 -8.68 -1.96 13.39
CA MET A 239 -8.00 -1.50 12.17
C MET A 239 -7.90 0.03 12.12
N TYR A 240 -6.79 0.52 11.58
CA TYR A 240 -6.59 1.92 11.24
C TYR A 240 -5.63 1.99 10.05
N ILE A 241 -5.80 2.99 9.19
CA ILE A 241 -4.96 3.18 8.00
C ILE A 241 -3.99 4.32 8.27
N THR A 242 -2.71 4.12 7.96
CA THR A 242 -1.62 5.08 8.15
C THR A 242 -1.17 5.64 6.80
N ALA A 243 -0.38 6.72 6.81
CA ALA A 243 0.22 7.25 5.59
C ALA A 243 1.56 7.94 5.85
N SER A 244 2.40 7.99 4.81
CA SER A 244 3.63 8.77 4.76
C SER A 244 3.83 9.36 3.35
N PRO A 245 4.65 10.42 3.17
CA PRO A 245 5.29 11.27 4.19
C PRO A 245 4.32 12.30 4.82
N PRO A 246 4.76 13.11 5.82
CA PRO A 246 3.85 13.93 6.63
C PRO A 246 2.88 14.85 5.89
N GLY A 247 3.26 15.42 4.74
CA GLY A 247 2.38 16.30 3.95
C GLY A 247 1.15 15.60 3.37
N PHE A 248 1.14 14.27 3.28
CA PHE A 248 0.00 13.48 2.78
C PHE A 248 -0.94 12.99 3.89
N LYS A 249 -0.73 13.42 5.13
CA LYS A 249 -1.54 13.01 6.27
C LYS A 249 -2.57 14.10 6.58
N ALA A 250 -3.85 13.77 6.49
CA ALA A 250 -4.90 14.61 7.07
C ALA A 250 -4.97 14.45 8.59
N CYS A 251 -5.82 15.24 9.25
CA CYS A 251 -6.00 15.19 10.70
C CYS A 251 -6.31 13.75 11.18
N GLY A 252 -5.63 13.35 12.26
CA GLY A 252 -5.78 12.02 12.87
C GLY A 252 -5.01 10.90 12.17
N ARG A 253 -4.58 11.07 10.92
CA ARG A 253 -3.83 10.04 10.17
C ARG A 253 -2.43 9.87 10.76
N GLU A 254 -2.14 8.68 11.26
CA GLU A 254 -0.84 8.36 11.81
C GLU A 254 0.25 8.14 10.73
N ASP A 255 1.49 8.39 11.14
CA ASP A 255 2.68 8.13 10.34
C ASP A 255 3.00 6.63 10.31
N ASP A 256 3.33 6.08 9.14
CA ASP A 256 3.65 4.66 8.97
C ASP A 256 4.74 4.20 9.96
N LEU A 257 5.83 4.97 10.10
CA LEU A 257 6.94 4.61 11.00
C LEU A 257 6.50 4.57 12.47
N GLN A 258 5.75 5.58 12.90
CA GLN A 258 5.27 5.65 14.28
C GLN A 258 4.27 4.54 14.58
N ALA A 259 3.35 4.26 13.67
CA ALA A 259 2.38 3.18 13.81
C ALA A 259 3.09 1.81 13.91
N MET A 260 4.08 1.54 13.05
CA MET A 260 4.88 0.31 13.12
C MET A 260 5.63 0.18 14.46
N ILE A 261 6.21 1.29 14.98
CA ILE A 261 6.85 1.30 16.29
C ILE A 261 5.85 0.99 17.41
N LYS A 262 4.66 1.60 17.41
CA LYS A 262 3.62 1.32 18.42
C LYS A 262 3.19 -0.15 18.40
N VAL A 263 3.00 -0.74 17.21
CA VAL A 263 2.68 -2.17 17.07
C VAL A 263 3.80 -3.04 17.66
N LEU A 264 5.06 -2.79 17.32
CA LEU A 264 6.19 -3.51 17.93
C LEU A 264 6.28 -3.30 19.43
N ASP A 265 5.96 -2.09 19.91
CA ASP A 265 6.00 -1.76 21.33
C ASP A 265 4.88 -2.42 22.14
N SER A 266 3.79 -2.80 21.49
CA SER A 266 2.70 -3.60 22.07
C SER A 266 2.95 -5.11 22.04
N ALA A 267 3.92 -5.60 21.25
CA ALA A 267 4.16 -7.03 21.09
C ALA A 267 4.68 -7.67 22.40
N GLN A 268 4.10 -8.82 22.76
CA GLN A 268 4.42 -9.52 24.02
C GLN A 268 5.23 -10.80 23.81
N GLU A 269 4.96 -11.55 22.73
CA GLU A 269 5.57 -12.87 22.53
C GLU A 269 6.48 -12.94 21.30
N TYR A 270 6.01 -12.46 20.15
CA TYR A 270 6.76 -12.51 18.90
C TYR A 270 6.48 -11.32 17.98
N ALA A 271 7.43 -11.05 17.09
CA ALA A 271 7.29 -10.13 15.97
C ALA A 271 7.96 -10.74 14.73
N TYR A 272 7.18 -11.01 13.69
CA TYR A 272 7.68 -11.56 12.43
C TYR A 272 7.59 -10.51 11.34
N LEU A 273 8.74 -10.15 10.78
CA LEU A 273 8.87 -9.13 9.76
C LEU A 273 9.24 -9.79 8.44
N ALA A 274 8.39 -9.64 7.42
CA ALA A 274 8.68 -10.03 6.05
C ALA A 274 8.79 -8.77 5.20
N VAL A 275 10.00 -8.42 4.77
CA VAL A 275 10.28 -7.16 4.07
C VAL A 275 11.20 -7.39 2.88
N MET A 276 11.06 -6.54 1.85
CA MET A 276 11.94 -6.56 0.69
C MET A 276 13.37 -6.15 1.08
N ASP A 277 13.51 -4.99 1.73
CA ASP A 277 14.77 -4.46 2.25
C ASP A 277 14.57 -3.93 3.66
N TYR A 278 15.60 -4.01 4.50
CA TYR A 278 15.63 -3.42 5.84
C TYR A 278 16.95 -2.66 6.07
N SER A 279 16.86 -1.38 6.39
CA SER A 279 18.01 -0.58 6.81
C SER A 279 17.58 0.43 7.88
N PRO A 280 18.37 0.62 8.95
CA PRO A 280 18.22 1.72 9.92
C PRO A 280 18.67 3.08 9.34
N ALA A 281 18.47 3.29 8.04
CA ALA A 281 18.83 4.49 7.33
C ALA A 281 17.89 4.68 6.14
N THR A 282 17.74 5.91 5.68
CA THR A 282 17.08 6.16 4.39
C THR A 282 17.90 5.51 3.28
N LEU A 283 17.22 4.90 2.33
CA LEU A 283 17.76 4.50 1.04
C LEU A 283 17.05 5.37 0.00
N TYR A 284 17.69 5.71 -1.10
CA TYR A 284 17.08 6.47 -2.22
C TYR A 284 16.92 8.00 -2.03
N MET A 285 17.70 8.65 -1.16
CA MET A 285 17.73 10.13 -1.05
C MET A 285 18.64 10.82 -2.09
N GLY A 286 19.24 10.05 -3.01
CA GLY A 286 20.28 10.52 -3.93
C GLY A 286 21.68 10.50 -3.32
N ASP A 287 22.68 10.89 -4.12
CA ASP A 287 24.10 10.77 -3.76
C ASP A 287 24.45 11.49 -2.45
N ASN A 288 25.02 10.74 -1.49
CA ASN A 288 25.47 11.22 -0.18
C ASN A 288 24.41 11.90 0.71
N ASN A 289 23.12 11.73 0.42
CA ASN A 289 22.02 12.34 1.19
C ASN A 289 21.31 11.37 2.14
N ASN A 290 21.71 10.09 2.14
CA ASN A 290 21.12 9.11 3.03
C ASN A 290 21.43 9.47 4.49
N LYS A 291 20.42 9.34 5.36
CA LYS A 291 20.49 9.66 6.78
C LYS A 291 20.28 8.41 7.61
N TRP A 292 21.03 8.30 8.71
CA TRP A 292 20.76 7.33 9.77
C TRP A 292 19.41 7.63 10.43
N LEU A 293 18.53 6.62 10.49
CA LEU A 293 17.18 6.68 11.05
C LEU A 293 16.93 5.40 11.88
N PRO A 294 17.38 5.38 13.14
CA PRO A 294 17.39 4.18 13.98
C PRO A 294 16.06 3.90 14.67
N GLU A 295 15.03 4.71 14.49
CA GLU A 295 13.83 4.68 15.34
C GLU A 295 13.14 3.32 15.35
N PHE A 296 12.96 2.72 14.16
CA PHE A 296 12.39 1.37 14.03
C PHE A 296 13.35 0.28 14.53
N ASP A 297 14.65 0.40 14.23
CA ASP A 297 15.68 -0.56 14.70
C ASP A 297 15.79 -0.57 16.22
N ASN A 298 15.72 0.60 16.85
CA ASN A 298 15.66 0.75 18.30
C ASN A 298 14.41 0.06 18.86
N ALA A 299 13.24 0.21 18.24
CA ALA A 299 12.02 -0.47 18.68
C ALA A 299 12.14 -1.99 18.59
N ILE A 300 12.69 -2.50 17.49
CA ILE A 300 12.99 -3.93 17.32
C ILE A 300 13.94 -4.44 18.42
N ARG A 301 15.03 -3.71 18.68
CA ARG A 301 16.00 -4.06 19.72
C ARG A 301 15.40 -4.02 21.12
N ARG A 302 14.60 -3.00 21.45
CA ARG A 302 13.87 -2.94 22.73
C ARG A 302 12.94 -4.14 22.89
N ALA A 303 12.16 -4.48 21.85
CA ALA A 303 11.28 -5.64 21.87
C ALA A 303 12.07 -6.93 22.18
N ALA A 304 13.16 -7.18 21.44
CA ALA A 304 13.95 -8.39 21.61
C ALA A 304 14.72 -8.44 22.94
N PHE A 305 15.38 -7.34 23.33
CA PHE A 305 16.30 -7.32 24.46
C PHE A 305 15.62 -7.03 25.79
N GLU A 306 14.75 -6.02 25.85
CA GLU A 306 14.14 -5.58 27.10
C GLU A 306 12.90 -6.41 27.45
N ARG A 307 12.12 -6.79 26.43
CA ARG A 307 10.85 -7.53 26.59
C ARG A 307 10.94 -9.01 26.25
N GLN A 308 12.09 -9.49 25.76
CA GLN A 308 12.29 -10.90 25.36
C GLN A 308 11.29 -11.39 24.27
N VAL A 309 10.81 -10.47 23.43
CA VAL A 309 9.95 -10.77 22.28
C VAL A 309 10.77 -11.52 21.23
N THR A 310 10.25 -12.64 20.72
CA THR A 310 10.91 -13.39 19.63
C THR A 310 10.79 -12.63 18.32
N VAL A 311 11.88 -12.02 17.85
CA VAL A 311 11.91 -11.32 16.57
C VAL A 311 12.47 -12.23 15.47
N ARG A 312 11.75 -12.36 14.33
CA ARG A 312 12.24 -13.06 13.13
C ARG A 312 12.08 -12.20 11.89
N PHE A 313 13.08 -12.28 11.02
CA PHE A 313 13.08 -11.60 9.73
C PHE A 313 13.04 -12.60 8.58
N MET A 314 12.23 -12.29 7.59
CA MET A 314 12.28 -12.84 6.24
C MET A 314 12.62 -11.67 5.31
N LEU A 315 13.79 -11.76 4.67
CA LEU A 315 14.35 -10.69 3.84
C LEU A 315 14.58 -11.21 2.42
N SER A 316 14.31 -10.37 1.43
CA SER A 316 14.62 -10.69 0.04
C SER A 316 16.13 -10.63 -0.20
N ARG A 317 16.63 -11.51 -1.06
CA ARG A 317 18.00 -11.45 -1.60
C ARG A 317 17.92 -11.43 -3.11
N TRP A 318 18.28 -10.31 -3.71
CA TRP A 318 18.15 -10.06 -5.14
C TRP A 318 19.30 -9.18 -5.65
N PRO A 319 19.52 -9.04 -6.97
CA PRO A 319 20.66 -8.30 -7.52
C PRO A 319 20.79 -6.84 -7.06
N HIS A 320 19.72 -6.25 -6.54
CA HIS A 320 19.67 -4.88 -6.04
C HIS A 320 19.73 -4.77 -4.49
N THR A 321 19.91 -5.87 -3.76
CA THR A 321 20.12 -5.82 -2.30
C THR A 321 21.43 -5.10 -1.98
N TYR A 322 21.36 -3.94 -1.31
CA TYR A 322 22.54 -3.19 -0.90
C TYR A 322 23.32 -3.89 0.22
N ASN A 323 24.65 -3.77 0.23
CA ASN A 323 25.46 -4.33 1.33
C ASN A 323 25.14 -3.67 2.69
N GLU A 324 24.68 -2.43 2.68
CA GLU A 324 24.29 -1.64 3.85
C GLU A 324 22.96 -2.11 4.47
N VAL A 325 22.14 -2.84 3.71
CA VAL A 325 20.84 -3.44 4.11
C VAL A 325 21.05 -4.73 4.90
N PHE A 326 22.24 -5.35 4.80
CA PHE A 326 22.50 -6.58 5.53
C PHE A 326 22.91 -6.30 6.98
N LEU A 327 22.16 -6.86 7.92
CA LEU A 327 22.54 -7.01 9.33
C LEU A 327 23.85 -7.82 9.44
N ASN A 328 24.99 -7.19 9.17
CA ASN A 328 26.31 -7.76 9.50
C ASN A 328 26.53 -7.79 11.03
N SER A 329 25.59 -7.25 11.81
CA SER A 329 25.57 -7.26 13.27
C SER A 329 25.06 -8.58 13.89
N THR A 330 24.35 -9.45 13.16
CA THR A 330 23.90 -10.75 13.71
C THR A 330 24.94 -11.86 13.60
N LYS A 331 26.01 -11.68 12.82
CA LYS A 331 27.14 -12.64 12.79
C LYS A 331 28.20 -12.42 13.87
N LYS A 332 28.14 -11.34 14.65
CA LYS A 332 29.20 -10.97 15.61
C LYS A 332 28.79 -11.01 17.09
N TYR A 333 27.54 -11.34 17.41
CA TYR A 333 27.04 -11.36 18.79
C TYR A 333 26.21 -12.60 19.15
N LEU A 334 26.55 -13.76 18.57
CA LEU A 334 26.24 -15.07 19.14
C LEU A 334 27.54 -15.78 19.52
#